data_AF-A0A436BJW0-F1
#
_entry.id   AF-A0A436BJW0-F1
#
_cell.length_a   1.000
_cell.length_b   1.000
_cell.length_c   1.000
_cell.angle_alpha   90.00
_cell.angle_beta   90.00
_cell.angle_gamma   90.00
#
_symmetry.space_group_name_H-M   'P 1'
#
loop_
_entity.id
_entity.type
_entity.pdbx_description
1 polymer ?
#
loop_
_entity_poly.entity_id
_entity_poly.type
_entity_poly.pdbx_seq_one_letter_code
_entity_poly.pdbx_strand_id
1 'polypeptide(L)' 'AVPGAFRLVHGGIDHVQQQPVGTLFLSVPGSDADHLADIITFLKARQARVEVLGHVANPV' A
#
# COMPACT_ATOMS: atom_id res chain seq x y z
N ALA A 1 7.21 3.68 -11.18
CA ALA A 1 7.56 3.72 -9.73
C ALA A 1 6.29 3.86 -8.91
N VAL A 2 6.29 3.43 -7.63
CA VAL A 2 5.17 3.70 -6.70
C VAL A 2 5.10 5.23 -6.49
N PRO A 3 3.93 5.87 -6.54
CA PRO A 3 3.81 7.31 -6.34
C PRO A 3 4.15 7.67 -4.88
N GLY A 4 4.98 8.70 -4.74
CA GLY A 4 5.41 9.33 -3.48
C GLY A 4 5.89 8.40 -2.36
N ALA A 5 5.85 8.91 -1.13
CA ALA A 5 6.40 8.22 0.03
C ALA A 5 5.42 7.20 0.61
N PHE A 6 5.94 6.04 0.99
CA PHE A 6 5.23 5.00 1.75
C PHE A 6 6.24 4.20 2.56
N ARG A 7 5.75 3.47 3.56
CA ARG A 7 6.56 2.52 4.34
C ARG A 7 5.83 1.18 4.41
N LEU A 8 6.57 0.09 4.21
CA LEU A 8 6.09 -1.25 4.50
C LEU A 8 6.06 -1.44 6.02
N VAL A 9 4.88 -1.71 6.57
CA VAL A 9 4.68 -1.99 8.00
C VAL A 9 4.86 -3.48 8.25
N HIS A 10 4.20 -4.32 7.45
CA HIS A 10 4.25 -5.76 7.54
C HIS A 10 3.78 -6.40 6.23
N GLY A 11 3.97 -7.71 6.09
CA GLY A 11 3.51 -8.49 4.97
C GLY A 11 4.63 -9.27 4.30
N GLY A 12 4.27 -9.99 3.26
CA GLY A 12 5.18 -10.84 2.52
C GLY A 12 4.65 -11.14 1.14
N ILE A 13 5.57 -11.56 0.28
CA ILE A 13 5.26 -12.08 -1.06
C ILE A 13 5.81 -13.50 -1.10
N ASP A 14 4.93 -14.43 -1.44
CA ASP A 14 5.29 -15.81 -1.79
C ASP A 14 5.17 -16.00 -3.31
N HIS A 15 5.71 -17.09 -3.83
CA HIS A 15 5.63 -17.43 -5.25
C HIS A 15 4.89 -18.75 -5.43
N VAL A 16 3.64 -18.68 -5.88
CA VAL A 16 2.83 -19.85 -6.21
C VAL A 16 2.90 -20.07 -7.72
N GLN A 17 3.49 -21.20 -8.13
CA GLN A 17 3.70 -21.50 -9.56
C GLN A 17 4.39 -20.35 -10.32
N GLN A 18 5.43 -19.75 -9.70
CA GLN A 18 6.19 -18.60 -10.22
C GLN A 18 5.43 -17.27 -10.24
N GLN A 19 4.16 -17.23 -9.82
CA GLN A 19 3.41 -15.99 -9.71
C GLN A 19 3.55 -15.40 -8.29
N PRO A 20 3.93 -14.12 -8.14
CA PRO A 20 3.98 -13.48 -6.83
C PRO A 20 2.57 -13.32 -6.26
N VAL A 21 2.36 -13.79 -5.03
CA VAL A 21 1.11 -13.69 -4.28
C VAL A 21 1.44 -13.21 -2.88
N GLY A 22 0.75 -12.19 -2.39
CA GLY A 22 1.04 -11.64 -1.08
C GLY A 22 0.05 -10.60 -0.60
N THR A 23 0.15 -10.31 0.69
CA THR A 23 -0.58 -9.23 1.36
C THR A 23 0.43 -8.33 2.03
N LEU A 24 0.30 -7.02 1.81
CA LEU A 24 1.18 -6.00 2.36
C LEU A 24 0.34 -5.01 3.18
N PHE A 25 0.85 -4.64 4.36
CA PHE A 25 0.35 -3.55 5.18
C PHE A 25 1.28 -2.36 5.00
N LEU A 26 0.74 -1.26 4.49
CA LEU A 26 1.50 -0.07 4.12
C LEU A 26 1.04 1.11 4.97
N SER A 27 1.99 1.92 5.44
CA SER A 27 1.71 3.24 5.99
C SER A 27 2.00 4.30 4.94
N VAL A 28 1.06 5.20 4.72
CA VAL A 28 1.17 6.34 3.80
C VAL A 28 1.12 7.62 4.64
N PRO A 29 2.00 8.61 4.39
CA PRO A 29 1.92 9.90 5.06
C PRO A 29 0.54 10.54 4.84
N GLY A 30 -0.15 10.87 5.93
CA GLY A 30 -1.50 11.44 5.89
C GLY A 30 -1.54 12.96 5.73
N SER A 31 -0.41 13.62 5.46
CA SER A 31 -0.34 15.07 5.28
C SER A 31 -0.97 15.56 3.98
N ASP A 32 -1.18 14.66 3.02
CA ASP A 32 -1.71 14.95 1.69
C ASP A 32 -2.74 13.89 1.29
N ALA A 33 -3.98 14.34 1.05
CA ALA A 33 -5.09 13.46 0.67
C ALA A 33 -4.99 12.99 -0.80
N ASP A 34 -4.41 13.81 -1.69
CA ASP A 34 -4.27 13.46 -3.11
C ASP A 34 -3.23 12.35 -3.28
N HIS A 35 -2.16 12.39 -2.48
CA HIS A 35 -1.13 11.35 -2.45
C HIS A 35 -1.69 9.96 -2.09
N LEU A 36 -2.62 9.88 -1.12
CA LEU A 36 -3.29 8.62 -0.80
C LEU A 36 -4.13 8.10 -1.97
N ALA A 37 -4.87 9.00 -2.64
CA ALA A 37 -5.69 8.64 -3.80
C ALA A 37 -4.83 8.11 -4.96
N ASP A 38 -3.66 8.71 -5.20
CA ASP A 38 -2.70 8.29 -6.23
C ASP A 38 -2.12 6.90 -5.95
N ILE A 39 -1.76 6.61 -4.71
CA ILE A 39 -1.30 5.26 -4.31
C ILE A 39 -2.41 4.23 -4.52
N ILE A 40 -3.64 4.51 -4.09
CA ILE A 40 -4.77 3.59 -4.26
C ILE A 40 -5.02 3.33 -5.74
N THR A 41 -4.97 4.37 -6.57
CA THR A 41 -5.13 4.28 -8.03
C THR A 41 -4.02 3.43 -8.65
N PHE A 42 -2.77 3.67 -8.26
CA PHE A 42 -1.60 2.91 -8.74
C PHE A 42 -1.71 1.41 -8.43
N LEU A 43 -2.17 1.05 -7.22
CA LEU A 43 -2.34 -0.33 -6.78
C LEU A 43 -3.50 -1.03 -7.50
N LYS A 44 -4.65 -0.36 -7.62
CA LYS A 44 -5.82 -0.89 -8.35
C LYS A 44 -5.54 -1.08 -9.84
N ALA A 45 -4.77 -0.20 -10.46
CA ALA A 45 -4.32 -0.35 -11.85
C ALA A 45 -3.47 -1.62 -12.06
N ARG A 46 -2.87 -2.15 -10.99
CA ARG A 46 -2.12 -3.42 -10.97
C ARG A 46 -2.94 -4.60 -10.43
N GLN A 47 -4.26 -4.45 -10.39
CA GLN A 47 -5.20 -5.46 -9.92
C GLN A 47 -5.01 -5.84 -8.44
N ALA A 48 -4.35 -5.00 -7.65
CA ALA A 48 -4.26 -5.21 -6.21
C ALA A 48 -5.62 -4.89 -5.56
N ARG A 49 -6.03 -5.73 -4.61
CA ARG A 49 -7.13 -5.42 -3.70
C ARG A 49 -6.61 -4.45 -2.64
N VAL A 50 -7.32 -3.34 -2.45
CA VAL A 50 -6.91 -2.27 -1.53
C VAL A 50 -8.03 -1.98 -0.54
N GLU A 51 -7.66 -1.90 0.73
CA GLU A 51 -8.52 -1.52 1.85
C GLU A 51 -7.78 -0.50 2.72
N VAL A 52 -8.45 0.58 3.10
CA VAL A 52 -7.90 1.59 4.02
C VAL A 52 -8.36 1.23 5.42
N LEU A 53 -7.43 0.75 6.26
CA LEU A 53 -7.74 0.28 7.61
C LEU A 53 -8.01 1.42 8.61
N GLY A 54 -7.45 2.61 8.36
CA GLY A 54 -7.63 3.78 9.22
C GLY A 54 -6.47 4.78 9.10
N HIS A 55 -6.51 5.81 9.95
CA HIS A 55 -5.48 6.84 10.07
C HIS A 55 -4.79 6.76 11.44
N VAL A 56 -3.47 6.84 11.47
CA VAL A 56 -2.66 6.85 12.70
C VAL A 56 -2.11 8.25 12.92
N ALA A 57 -2.66 8.97 13.91
CA ALA A 57 -2.31 10.37 14.16
C ALA A 57 -0.93 10.57 14.81
N ASN A 58 -0.43 9.57 15.56
CA ASN A 58 0.87 9.60 16.25
C ASN A 58 1.56 8.24 16.14
N PRO A 59 2.20 7.93 14.99
CA PRO A 59 2.95 6.70 14.85
C PRO A 59 4.18 6.73 15.76
N VAL A 60 4.35 5.69 16.59
CA VAL A 60 5.49 5.49 17.49
C VAL A 60 6.79 5.15 16.75
#